data_AF-A0A7Y6B1A7-F1
#
_entry.id   AF-A0A7Y6B1A7-F1
#
_cell.length_a   1.000
_cell.length_b   1.000
_cell.length_c   1.000
_cell.angle_alpha   90.00
_cell.angle_beta   90.00
_cell.angle_gamma   90.00
#
_symmetry.space_group_name_H-M   'P 1'
#
loop_
_entity.id
_entity.type
_entity.pdbx_description
1 polymer ?
#
loop_
_entity_poly.entity_id
_entity_poly.type
_entity_poly.pdbx_seq_one_letter_code
_entity_poly.pdbx_strand_id
1 'polypeptide(L)'
;MSKAIIILGAGLILLPGCKPAANDATALLKAGDARICVAPEVEDTLREMIAPKPDLAKAYSVTFSDATLESYDPQVHKALCNTRVTVQGPGGGLIDHAPLNISVSPSARDDGQFLVTAQGVDAYHQQLVDDNAVRAEQAASQEADKVAEEKLTALVKPGWLIGRWVGAKAGSDACSQKGYFGFVRGGVADFGDGASFRWTMQGRRVSIIGPSGSWSFDITDADNNTMSTLFDGSETQDFRRCAPSEIQAAVQTDPETDTTPSDDAPSGDTPMPSMG
;
A
#
# COMPACT_ATOMS: atom_id res chain seq x y z
N MET A 1 28.77 -26.99 24.57
CA MET A 1 28.94 -26.43 25.94
C MET A 1 29.58 -25.05 25.76
N SER A 2 29.17 -23.93 26.34
CA SER A 2 28.10 -23.62 27.27
C SER A 2 27.95 -22.08 27.25
N LYS A 3 26.70 -21.61 27.15
CA LYS A 3 26.12 -20.39 27.72
C LYS A 3 26.75 -19.03 27.37
N ALA A 4 26.09 -18.37 26.41
CA ALA A 4 25.99 -16.92 26.35
C ALA A 4 25.40 -16.38 27.67
N ILE A 5 26.08 -15.39 28.25
CA ILE A 5 25.57 -14.57 29.35
C ILE A 5 25.11 -13.26 28.70
N ILE A 6 23.78 -13.10 28.61
CA ILE A 6 23.12 -11.84 28.30
C ILE A 6 23.01 -11.08 29.62
N ILE A 7 23.67 -9.92 29.71
CA ILE A 7 23.40 -8.94 30.76
C ILE A 7 22.72 -7.76 30.09
N LEU A 8 21.40 -7.68 30.29
CA LEU A 8 20.59 -6.48 30.10
C LEU A 8 20.92 -5.52 31.23
N GLY A 9 21.29 -4.27 30.91
CA GLY A 9 21.39 -3.19 31.90
C GLY A 9 22.36 -2.07 31.48
N ALA A 10 21.78 -0.89 31.21
CA ALA A 10 22.45 0.39 30.96
C ALA A 10 23.43 0.41 29.77
N GLY A 11 22.95 0.93 28.63
CA GLY A 11 23.78 1.16 27.44
C GLY A 11 24.92 2.14 27.73
N LEU A 12 26.13 1.61 27.88
CA LEU A 12 27.38 2.35 27.81
C LEU A 12 27.91 2.20 26.38
N ILE A 13 27.81 3.25 25.57
CA ILE A 13 28.38 3.28 24.23
C ILE A 13 29.69 4.07 24.30
N LEU A 14 30.80 3.43 23.93
CA LEU A 14 32.11 4.05 23.76
C LEU A 14 32.41 4.07 22.25
N LEU A 15 32.42 5.25 21.64
CA LEU A 15 32.79 5.42 20.22
C LEU A 15 34.21 5.98 20.06
N PRO A 16 34.99 5.50 19.07
CA PRO A 16 36.25 6.11 18.68
C PRO A 16 36.07 6.98 17.41
N GLY A 17 36.40 8.27 17.47
CA GLY A 17 36.65 9.05 16.24
C GLY A 17 36.47 10.56 16.32
N CYS A 18 37.55 11.28 16.02
CA CYS A 18 37.71 12.73 15.82
C CYS A 18 37.64 13.60 17.09
N LYS A 19 38.76 14.26 17.37
CA LYS A 19 39.02 15.11 18.54
C LYS A 19 38.82 16.59 18.14
N PRO A 20 37.69 17.24 18.43
CA PRO A 20 37.66 18.64 18.81
C PRO A 20 38.00 18.76 20.30
N ALA A 21 38.16 19.99 20.79
CA ALA A 21 38.86 20.33 22.01
C ALA A 21 38.26 19.76 23.32
N ALA A 22 38.64 18.52 23.68
CA ALA A 22 38.39 17.91 25.00
C ALA A 22 38.83 18.78 26.22
N ASN A 23 39.59 19.86 25.96
CA ASN A 23 40.08 20.80 26.95
C ASN A 23 39.02 21.82 27.44
N ASP A 24 37.98 22.14 26.68
CA ASP A 24 37.01 23.18 27.08
C ASP A 24 35.89 22.59 27.95
N ALA A 25 35.21 21.54 27.48
CA ALA A 25 34.10 20.94 28.22
C ALA A 25 34.54 20.36 29.58
N THR A 26 35.71 19.72 29.67
CA THR A 26 36.21 19.19 30.96
C THR A 26 36.50 20.32 31.94
N ALA A 27 36.96 21.47 31.44
CA ALA A 27 37.17 22.66 32.25
C ALA A 27 35.83 23.27 32.70
N LEU A 28 34.83 23.32 31.82
CA LEU A 28 33.47 23.75 32.16
C LEU A 28 32.87 22.89 33.26
N LEU A 29 33.00 21.56 33.16
CA LEU A 29 32.52 20.65 34.20
C LEU A 29 33.24 20.88 35.53
N LYS A 30 34.57 20.96 35.55
CA LYS A 30 35.35 21.23 36.77
C LYS A 30 34.99 22.57 37.41
N ALA A 31 34.67 23.57 36.59
CA ALA A 31 34.24 24.89 37.02
C ALA A 31 32.78 24.93 37.53
N GLY A 32 32.01 23.86 37.33
CA GLY A 32 30.57 23.84 37.63
C GLY A 32 29.78 24.80 36.73
N ASP A 33 30.22 25.00 35.49
CA ASP A 33 29.62 25.93 34.55
C ASP A 33 28.39 25.31 33.90
N ALA A 34 27.26 26.02 33.90
CA ALA A 34 26.02 25.56 33.29
C ALA A 34 26.14 25.28 31.78
N ARG A 35 27.16 25.85 31.11
CA ARG A 35 27.49 25.56 29.71
C ARG A 35 27.81 24.09 29.45
N ILE A 36 28.17 23.30 30.47
CA ILE A 36 28.36 21.85 30.30
C ILE A 36 27.09 21.13 29.84
N CYS A 37 25.91 21.64 30.19
CA CYS A 37 24.63 21.04 29.83
C CYS A 37 24.28 21.20 28.34
N VAL A 38 24.99 22.09 27.62
CA VAL A 38 24.87 22.34 26.18
C VAL A 38 26.20 22.13 25.46
N ALA A 39 27.13 21.40 26.10
CA ALA A 39 28.39 21.06 25.45
C ALA A 39 28.10 20.17 24.23
N PRO A 40 28.68 20.45 23.05
CA PRO A 40 28.41 19.68 21.84
C PRO A 40 28.61 18.17 22.02
N GLU A 41 29.62 17.76 22.78
CA GLU A 41 29.91 16.36 23.06
C GLU A 41 28.81 15.68 23.89
N VAL A 42 28.15 16.42 24.78
CA VAL A 42 27.01 15.93 25.56
C VAL A 42 25.79 15.79 24.66
N GLU A 43 25.50 16.79 23.83
CA GLU A 43 24.37 16.74 22.87
C GLU A 43 24.51 15.61 21.85
N ASP A 44 25.71 15.41 21.31
CA ASP A 44 25.98 14.33 20.35
C ASP A 44 25.78 12.96 21.00
N THR A 45 26.27 12.77 22.23
CA THR A 45 26.05 11.53 22.99
C THR A 45 24.56 11.29 23.23
N LEU A 46 23.80 12.32 23.61
CA LEU A 46 22.35 12.21 23.82
C LEU A 46 21.61 11.87 22.53
N ARG A 47 22.01 12.47 21.40
CA ARG A 47 21.43 12.20 20.09
C ARG A 47 21.62 10.74 19.70
N GLU A 48 22.81 10.18 19.93
CA GLU A 48 23.10 8.78 19.69
C GLU A 48 22.32 7.84 20.61
N MET A 49 22.12 8.20 21.88
CA MET A 49 21.30 7.40 22.79
C MET A 49 19.83 7.36 22.34
N ILE A 50 19.28 8.47 21.83
CA ILE A 50 17.89 8.56 21.34
C ILE A 50 17.72 7.82 20.00
N ALA A 51 18.64 8.04 19.05
CA ALA A 51 18.58 7.47 17.70
C ALA A 51 19.85 6.62 17.38
N PRO A 52 20.03 5.46 18.02
CA PRO A 52 21.28 4.69 17.94
C PRO A 52 21.50 3.97 16.60
N LYS A 53 20.47 3.83 15.76
CA LYS A 53 20.62 3.20 14.44
C LYS A 53 20.92 4.27 13.38
N PRO A 54 21.98 4.12 12.56
CA PRO A 54 22.37 5.11 11.55
C PRO A 54 21.25 5.47 10.58
N ASP A 55 20.39 4.50 10.25
CA ASP A 55 19.28 4.70 9.32
C ASP A 55 18.12 5.50 9.95
N LEU A 56 17.90 5.35 11.26
CA LEU A 56 16.96 6.18 12.02
C LEU A 56 17.55 7.59 12.20
N ALA A 57 18.82 7.71 12.59
CA ALA A 57 19.46 9.00 12.80
C ALA A 57 19.41 9.94 11.58
N LYS A 58 19.37 9.41 10.35
CA LYS A 58 19.21 10.20 9.13
C LYS A 58 17.78 10.63 8.83
N ALA A 59 16.80 9.85 9.30
CA ALA A 59 15.39 10.11 9.04
C ALA A 59 14.78 11.09 10.05
N TYR A 60 15.38 11.22 11.24
CA TYR A 60 14.85 12.02 12.34
C TYR A 60 15.82 13.14 12.74
N SER A 61 15.26 14.31 13.04
CA SER A 61 15.99 15.43 13.66
C SER A 61 15.75 15.39 15.16
N VAL A 62 16.84 15.38 15.94
CA VAL A 62 16.79 15.45 17.41
C VAL A 62 17.49 16.74 17.84
N THR A 63 16.72 17.64 18.44
CA THR A 63 17.19 18.94 18.92
C THR A 63 16.94 19.07 20.41
N PHE A 64 17.87 19.72 21.11
CA PHE A 64 17.80 19.98 22.54
C PHE A 64 17.54 21.48 22.77
N SER A 65 16.74 21.80 23.79
CA SER A 65 16.41 23.18 24.15
C SER A 65 16.23 23.33 25.67
N ASP A 66 16.23 24.57 26.17
CA ASP A 66 15.95 24.90 27.57
C ASP A 66 16.86 24.13 28.57
N ALA A 67 18.13 23.93 28.21
CA ALA A 67 19.08 23.22 29.04
C ALA A 67 19.47 24.03 30.28
N THR A 68 19.34 23.44 31.46
CA THR A 68 19.64 24.07 32.75
C THR A 68 20.48 23.14 33.63
N LEU A 69 21.51 23.69 34.28
CA LEU A 69 22.23 23.00 35.34
C LEU A 69 21.39 23.02 36.63
N GLU A 70 20.97 21.84 37.09
CA GLU A 70 20.24 21.70 38.36
C GLU A 70 21.18 21.73 39.56
N SER A 71 22.29 20.99 39.46
CA SER A 71 23.28 20.90 40.52
C SER A 71 24.62 20.43 40.00
N TYR A 72 25.67 20.77 40.75
CA TYR A 72 27.03 20.30 40.50
C TYR A 72 27.66 19.84 41.81
N ASP A 73 28.16 18.60 41.82
CA ASP A 73 28.92 18.02 42.93
C ASP A 73 30.42 18.13 42.64
N PRO A 74 31.16 19.00 43.35
CA PRO A 74 32.58 19.20 43.13
C PRO A 74 33.45 18.04 43.64
N GLN A 75 32.96 17.17 44.53
CA GLN A 75 33.75 16.05 45.08
C GLN A 75 33.94 14.95 44.04
N VAL A 76 32.95 14.76 43.18
CA VAL A 76 32.96 13.72 42.13
C VAL A 76 32.87 14.33 40.72
N HIS A 77 32.97 15.65 40.61
CA HIS A 77 32.84 16.41 39.36
C HIS A 77 31.61 16.01 38.54
N LYS A 78 30.45 15.89 39.18
CA LYS A 78 29.21 15.43 38.54
C LYS A 78 28.22 16.58 38.39
N ALA A 79 27.74 16.82 37.18
CA ALA A 79 26.67 17.77 36.89
C ALA A 79 25.35 17.04 36.66
N LEU A 80 24.26 17.55 37.23
CA LEU A 80 22.89 17.19 36.89
C LEU A 80 22.30 18.33 36.06
N CYS A 81 21.80 17.99 34.88
CA CYS A 81 21.21 18.92 33.94
C CYS A 81 19.80 18.46 33.59
N ASN A 82 18.91 19.41 33.32
CA ASN A 82 17.67 19.15 32.62
C ASN A 82 17.73 19.79 31.25
N THR A 83 17.16 19.15 30.25
CA THR A 83 16.93 19.74 28.93
C THR A 83 15.55 19.33 28.44
N ARG A 84 15.07 19.99 27.41
CA ARG A 84 13.96 19.50 26.59
C ARG A 84 14.51 18.87 25.33
N VAL A 85 13.87 17.80 24.89
CA VAL A 85 14.16 17.11 23.64
C VAL A 85 13.00 17.35 22.71
N THR A 86 13.30 17.71 21.47
CA THR A 86 12.34 17.76 20.37
C THR A 86 12.80 16.77 19.32
N VAL A 87 11.91 15.84 18.97
CA VAL A 87 12.14 14.85 17.92
C VAL A 87 11.21 15.14 16.75
N GLN A 88 11.78 15.32 15.57
CA GLN A 88 11.03 15.57 14.33
C GLN A 88 11.27 14.44 13.35
N GLY A 89 10.19 13.96 12.74
CA GLY A 89 10.23 12.93 11.71
C GLY A 89 10.62 13.46 10.34
N PRO A 90 10.85 12.57 9.36
CA PRO A 90 11.04 12.94 7.97
C PRO A 90 9.76 13.61 7.46
N GLY A 91 9.85 14.89 7.09
CA GLY A 91 8.71 15.75 6.75
C GLY A 91 8.39 16.84 7.78
N GLY A 92 9.11 16.90 8.90
CA GLY A 92 9.04 18.01 9.87
C GLY A 92 7.92 17.90 10.91
N GLY A 93 7.17 16.79 10.93
CA GLY A 93 6.18 16.52 11.96
C GLY A 93 6.84 16.33 13.34
N LEU A 94 6.32 17.02 14.36
CA LEU A 94 6.72 16.83 15.75
C LEU A 94 6.24 15.46 16.24
N ILE A 95 7.17 14.64 16.73
CA ILE A 95 6.87 13.29 17.25
C ILE A 95 6.73 13.34 18.76
N ASP A 96 7.64 14.06 19.43
CA ASP A 96 7.58 14.24 20.87
C ASP A 96 8.33 15.49 21.33
N HIS A 97 7.91 16.01 22.48
CA HIS A 97 8.55 17.09 23.20
C HIS A 97 8.42 16.85 24.72
N ALA A 98 9.49 16.42 25.38
CA ALA A 98 9.48 16.20 26.82
C ALA A 98 10.82 16.57 27.50
N PRO A 99 10.80 16.77 28.83
CA PRO A 99 12.02 17.01 29.60
C PRO A 99 12.85 15.73 29.72
N LEU A 100 14.17 15.89 29.72
CA LEU A 100 15.16 14.85 29.87
C LEU A 100 16.13 15.24 30.99
N ASN A 101 16.23 14.37 31.99
CA ASN A 101 17.17 14.54 33.10
C ASN A 101 18.49 13.86 32.73
N ILE A 102 19.58 14.61 32.79
CA ILE A 102 20.90 14.21 32.33
C ILE A 102 21.88 14.30 33.50
N SER A 103 22.79 13.35 33.56
CA SER A 103 23.94 13.37 34.46
C SER A 103 25.21 13.29 33.63
N VAL A 104 26.11 14.24 33.84
CA VAL A 104 27.41 14.34 33.16
C VAL A 104 28.52 14.20 34.19
N SER A 105 29.47 13.31 33.93
CA SER A 105 30.64 13.08 34.79
C SER A 105 31.87 12.73 33.95
N PRO A 106 33.10 12.92 34.43
CA PRO A 106 34.28 12.49 33.69
C PRO A 106 34.29 10.97 33.50
N SER A 107 34.70 10.49 32.33
CA SER A 107 34.95 9.07 32.12
C SER A 107 36.13 8.60 32.98
N ALA A 108 35.94 7.50 33.71
CA ALA A 108 37.03 6.84 34.45
C ALA A 108 37.94 6.00 33.55
N ARG A 109 37.55 5.78 32.29
CA ARG A 109 38.28 4.93 31.33
C ARG A 109 39.07 5.75 30.31
N ASP A 110 38.53 6.88 29.89
CA ASP A 110 39.03 7.65 28.76
C ASP A 110 39.23 9.11 29.16
N ASP A 111 40.49 9.51 29.26
CA ASP A 111 40.85 10.88 29.62
C ASP A 111 40.28 11.88 28.59
N GLY A 112 39.49 12.84 29.09
CA GLY A 112 38.87 13.88 28.27
C GLY A 112 37.53 13.51 27.63
N GLN A 113 36.94 12.35 27.99
CA GLN A 113 35.56 12.01 27.65
C GLN A 113 34.62 12.14 28.85
N PHE A 114 33.32 12.26 28.58
CA PHE A 114 32.28 12.23 29.61
C PHE A 114 31.54 10.90 29.61
N LEU A 115 31.16 10.47 30.80
CA LEU A 115 30.04 9.58 30.99
C LEU A 115 28.76 10.42 31.08
N VAL A 116 27.92 10.31 30.06
CA VAL A 116 26.59 10.92 29.99
C VAL A 116 25.56 9.84 30.24
N THR A 117 24.66 10.06 31.18
CA THR A 117 23.49 9.21 31.41
C THR A 117 22.25 10.07 31.35
N ALA A 118 21.20 9.59 30.71
CA ALA A 118 19.93 10.30 30.64
C ALA A 118 18.76 9.39 30.99
N GLN A 119 17.80 9.91 31.75
CA GLN A 119 16.59 9.19 32.13
C GLN A 119 15.48 9.47 31.11
N GLY A 120 14.74 8.44 30.70
CA GLY A 120 13.63 8.57 29.74
C GLY A 120 14.03 8.37 28.28
N VAL A 121 15.30 8.15 27.97
CA VAL A 121 15.77 7.93 26.59
C VAL A 121 15.18 6.66 25.96
N ASP A 122 15.00 5.59 26.73
CA ASP A 122 14.44 4.34 26.22
C ASP A 122 13.02 4.53 25.66
N ALA A 123 12.23 5.44 26.24
CA ALA A 123 10.89 5.74 25.74
C ALA A 123 10.93 6.41 24.36
N TYR A 124 11.84 7.38 24.17
CA TYR A 124 12.08 7.99 22.86
C TYR A 124 12.57 6.97 21.83
N HIS A 125 13.48 6.09 22.24
CA HIS A 125 14.00 5.06 21.36
C HIS A 125 12.88 4.14 20.86
N GLN A 126 12.05 3.65 21.78
CA GLN A 126 10.95 2.76 21.43
C GLN A 126 9.93 3.44 20.52
N GLN A 127 9.55 4.69 20.83
CA GLN A 127 8.61 5.45 20.02
C GLN A 127 9.14 5.66 18.58
N LEU A 128 10.43 6.00 18.44
CA LEU A 128 11.06 6.14 17.13
C LEU A 128 11.08 4.85 16.31
N VAL A 129 11.31 3.71 16.98
CA VAL A 129 11.27 2.39 16.34
C VAL A 129 9.87 2.06 15.87
N ASP A 130 8.85 2.28 16.71
CA ASP A 130 7.44 1.98 16.40
C ASP A 130 6.93 2.85 15.24
N ASP A 131 7.18 4.17 15.29
CA ASP A 131 6.81 5.10 14.21
C ASP A 131 7.46 4.72 12.87
N ASN A 132 8.72 4.29 12.90
CA ASN A 132 9.41 3.88 11.69
C ASN A 132 8.86 2.55 11.14
N ALA A 133 8.45 1.62 12.01
CA ALA A 133 7.82 0.37 11.59
C ALA A 133 6.49 0.64 10.88
N VAL A 134 5.62 1.47 11.47
CA VAL A 134 4.33 1.86 10.86
C VAL A 134 4.55 2.53 9.51
N ARG A 135 5.53 3.44 9.41
CA ARG A 135 5.86 4.10 8.14
C ARG A 135 6.37 3.12 7.10
N ALA A 136 7.25 2.20 7.47
CA ALA A 136 7.79 1.21 6.54
C ALA A 136 6.67 0.31 5.97
N GLU A 137 5.71 -0.09 6.81
CA GLU A 137 4.53 -0.83 6.39
C GLU A 137 3.64 -0.02 5.43
N GLN A 138 3.37 1.25 5.75
CA GLN A 138 2.60 2.13 4.86
C GLN A 138 3.29 2.36 3.51
N ALA A 139 4.60 2.58 3.51
CA ALA A 139 5.37 2.75 2.29
C ALA A 139 5.36 1.47 1.43
N ALA A 140 5.48 0.30 2.06
CA ALA A 140 5.38 -0.98 1.37
C ALA A 140 3.98 -1.19 0.76
N SER A 141 2.91 -0.83 1.49
CA SER A 141 1.53 -0.91 0.99
C SER A 141 1.32 0.04 -0.20
N GLN A 142 1.78 1.29 -0.11
CA GLN A 142 1.64 2.27 -1.19
C GLN A 142 2.38 1.85 -2.45
N GLU A 143 3.57 1.26 -2.31
CA GLU A 143 4.31 0.74 -3.47
C GLU A 143 3.59 -0.47 -4.09
N ALA A 144 3.01 -1.35 -3.27
CA ALA A 144 2.20 -2.46 -3.77
C ALA A 144 0.96 -1.97 -4.54
N ASP A 145 0.25 -0.98 -4.00
CA ASP A 145 -0.92 -0.35 -4.64
C ASP A 145 -0.53 0.34 -5.95
N LYS A 146 0.60 1.04 -5.97
CA LYS A 146 1.13 1.68 -7.17
C LYS A 146 1.47 0.65 -8.25
N VAL A 147 2.16 -0.43 -7.89
CA VAL A 147 2.48 -1.52 -8.82
C VAL A 147 1.20 -2.19 -9.35
N ALA A 148 0.18 -2.35 -8.52
CA ALA A 148 -1.12 -2.87 -8.94
C ALA A 148 -1.80 -1.92 -9.94
N GLU A 149 -1.85 -0.61 -9.64
CA GLU A 149 -2.43 0.41 -10.53
C GLU A 149 -1.67 0.51 -11.87
N GLU A 150 -0.33 0.42 -11.85
CA GLU A 150 0.51 0.42 -13.06
C GLU A 150 0.22 -0.81 -13.93
N LYS A 151 0.11 -2.00 -13.33
CA LYS A 151 -0.26 -3.23 -14.05
C LYS A 151 -1.66 -3.12 -14.66
N LEU A 152 -2.62 -2.62 -13.89
CA LEU A 152 -4.00 -2.44 -14.34
C LEU A 152 -4.05 -1.45 -15.52
N THR A 153 -3.40 -0.30 -15.40
CA THR A 153 -3.34 0.72 -16.45
C THR A 153 -2.62 0.23 -17.72
N ALA A 154 -1.62 -0.64 -17.57
CA ALA A 154 -0.91 -1.22 -18.71
C ALA A 154 -1.78 -2.22 -19.51
N LEU A 155 -2.59 -3.01 -18.80
CA LEU A 155 -3.49 -4.02 -19.35
C LEU A 155 -4.76 -3.41 -19.95
N VAL A 156 -5.44 -2.58 -19.16
CA VAL A 156 -6.78 -2.09 -19.45
C VAL A 156 -6.70 -0.98 -20.49
N LYS A 157 -6.93 -1.37 -21.75
CA LYS A 157 -6.96 -0.51 -22.94
C LYS A 157 -8.22 -0.81 -23.74
N PRO A 158 -8.66 0.08 -24.66
CA PRO A 158 -9.83 -0.17 -25.49
C PRO A 158 -9.78 -1.52 -26.23
N GLY A 159 -8.59 -1.94 -26.67
CA GLY A 159 -8.40 -3.23 -27.34
C GLY A 159 -8.60 -4.44 -26.43
N TRP A 160 -8.28 -4.34 -25.14
CA TRP A 160 -8.48 -5.40 -24.16
C TRP A 160 -9.98 -5.58 -23.84
N LEU A 161 -10.76 -4.50 -23.78
CA LEU A 161 -12.18 -4.58 -23.45
C LEU A 161 -13.01 -5.31 -24.53
N ILE A 162 -12.52 -5.37 -25.77
CA ILE A 162 -13.23 -5.98 -26.91
C ILE A 162 -13.53 -7.47 -26.64
N GLY A 163 -14.80 -7.85 -26.77
CA GLY A 163 -15.31 -9.19 -26.50
C GLY A 163 -16.64 -9.17 -25.77
N ARG A 164 -17.15 -10.34 -25.41
CA ARG A 164 -18.35 -10.48 -24.56
C ARG A 164 -17.93 -10.77 -23.13
N TRP A 165 -18.56 -10.06 -22.20
CA TRP A 165 -18.35 -10.20 -20.75
C TRP A 165 -19.67 -10.59 -20.08
N VAL A 166 -19.61 -11.55 -19.18
CA VAL A 166 -20.76 -12.01 -18.39
C VAL A 166 -20.37 -11.99 -16.92
N GLY A 167 -21.35 -11.94 -16.02
CA GLY A 167 -21.06 -11.99 -14.58
C GLY A 167 -20.20 -13.22 -14.25
N ALA A 168 -19.29 -13.11 -13.29
CA ALA A 168 -18.27 -14.14 -13.02
C ALA A 168 -18.87 -15.54 -12.74
N LYS A 169 -20.09 -15.60 -12.21
CA LYS A 169 -20.82 -16.84 -11.90
C LYS A 169 -21.80 -17.28 -13.01
N ALA A 170 -21.88 -16.57 -14.12
CA ALA A 170 -22.78 -16.88 -15.21
C ALA A 170 -22.29 -18.09 -16.02
N GLY A 171 -23.23 -18.97 -16.40
CA GLY A 171 -22.99 -20.13 -17.25
C GLY A 171 -22.56 -19.76 -18.67
N SER A 172 -22.13 -20.76 -19.45
CA SER A 172 -21.69 -20.57 -20.84
C SER A 172 -22.80 -20.13 -21.79
N ASP A 173 -24.05 -20.46 -21.47
CA ASP A 173 -25.24 -20.01 -22.17
C ASP A 173 -25.37 -18.48 -22.19
N ALA A 174 -25.00 -17.80 -21.09
CA ALA A 174 -25.03 -16.34 -20.98
C ALA A 174 -24.11 -15.63 -21.99
N CYS A 175 -23.09 -16.32 -22.52
CA CYS A 175 -22.20 -15.78 -23.56
C CYS A 175 -22.82 -15.74 -24.95
N SER A 176 -23.94 -16.45 -25.13
CA SER A 176 -24.59 -16.70 -26.41
C SER A 176 -26.02 -16.15 -26.46
N GLN A 177 -26.68 -16.05 -25.30
CA GLN A 177 -28.02 -15.49 -25.10
C GLN A 177 -27.97 -14.00 -24.70
N LYS A 178 -29.10 -13.41 -24.30
CA LYS A 178 -29.17 -12.00 -23.84
C LYS A 178 -28.52 -11.83 -22.46
N GLY A 179 -27.96 -10.65 -22.19
CA GLY A 179 -27.46 -10.28 -20.86
C GLY A 179 -25.93 -10.27 -20.70
N TYR A 180 -25.17 -10.42 -21.79
CA TYR A 180 -23.73 -10.12 -21.79
C TYR A 180 -23.48 -8.63 -22.09
N PHE A 181 -22.29 -8.15 -21.73
CA PHE A 181 -21.73 -6.87 -22.15
C PHE A 181 -20.77 -7.10 -23.31
N GLY A 182 -21.20 -6.81 -24.53
CA GLY A 182 -20.43 -7.01 -25.75
C GLY A 182 -19.77 -5.72 -26.19
N PHE A 183 -18.45 -5.64 -26.19
CA PHE A 183 -17.70 -4.50 -26.71
C PHE A 183 -17.08 -4.87 -28.05
N VAL A 184 -17.52 -4.18 -29.10
CA VAL A 184 -17.08 -4.41 -30.47
C VAL A 184 -16.07 -3.35 -30.88
N ARG A 185 -15.09 -3.76 -31.69
CA ARG A 185 -14.12 -2.86 -32.31
C ARG A 185 -14.87 -1.76 -33.09
N GLY A 186 -14.46 -0.51 -32.91
CA GLY A 186 -15.13 0.65 -33.51
C GLY A 186 -16.11 1.37 -32.56
N GLY A 187 -16.18 0.96 -31.29
CA GLY A 187 -16.91 1.70 -30.26
C GLY A 187 -18.40 1.37 -30.21
N VAL A 188 -18.80 0.17 -30.66
CA VAL A 188 -20.18 -0.31 -30.56
C VAL A 188 -20.31 -1.29 -29.40
N ALA A 189 -21.33 -1.12 -28.58
CA ALA A 189 -21.70 -1.98 -27.48
C ALA A 189 -22.99 -2.74 -27.83
N ASP A 190 -22.99 -4.05 -27.60
CA ASP A 190 -24.05 -5.01 -27.92
C ASP A 190 -24.39 -5.83 -26.66
N PHE A 191 -25.68 -5.99 -26.36
CA PHE A 191 -26.17 -6.69 -25.18
C PHE A 191 -27.01 -7.94 -25.52
N GLY A 192 -27.08 -8.29 -26.82
CA GLY A 192 -27.87 -9.42 -27.33
C GLY A 192 -29.38 -9.15 -27.45
N ASP A 193 -29.86 -7.97 -27.09
CA ASP A 193 -31.26 -7.56 -27.21
C ASP A 193 -31.61 -6.92 -28.57
N GLY A 194 -30.61 -6.71 -29.43
CA GLY A 194 -30.74 -6.06 -30.73
C GLY A 194 -30.55 -4.54 -30.69
N ALA A 195 -30.38 -3.95 -29.51
CA ALA A 195 -30.05 -2.53 -29.38
C ALA A 195 -28.54 -2.31 -29.50
N SER A 196 -28.16 -1.29 -30.27
CA SER A 196 -26.76 -0.89 -30.46
C SER A 196 -26.47 0.39 -29.68
N PHE A 197 -25.45 0.34 -28.83
CA PHE A 197 -24.98 1.46 -28.04
C PHE A 197 -23.60 1.88 -28.53
N ARG A 198 -23.19 3.10 -28.22
CA ARG A 198 -21.80 3.54 -28.40
C ARG A 198 -21.08 3.42 -27.07
N TRP A 199 -19.83 2.99 -27.10
CA TRP A 199 -18.97 3.03 -25.93
C TRP A 199 -17.67 3.77 -26.19
N THR A 200 -17.16 4.41 -25.15
CA THR A 200 -15.87 5.08 -25.13
C THR A 200 -15.15 4.73 -23.83
N MET A 201 -13.82 4.88 -23.85
CA MET A 201 -13.00 4.61 -22.69
C MET A 201 -12.02 5.76 -22.46
N GLN A 202 -11.95 6.24 -21.21
CA GLN A 202 -11.00 7.26 -20.77
C GLN A 202 -10.31 6.76 -19.51
N GLY A 203 -9.01 6.48 -19.60
CA GLY A 203 -8.32 5.76 -18.54
C GLY A 203 -9.01 4.41 -18.29
N ARG A 204 -9.48 4.20 -17.05
CA ARG A 204 -10.22 3.00 -16.63
C ARG A 204 -11.75 3.15 -16.65
N ARG A 205 -12.26 4.34 -16.98
CA ARG A 205 -13.69 4.61 -17.05
C ARG A 205 -14.24 4.22 -18.42
N VAL A 206 -15.28 3.40 -18.42
CA VAL A 206 -16.06 3.06 -19.60
C VAL A 206 -17.36 3.83 -19.56
N SER A 207 -17.70 4.48 -20.66
CA SER A 207 -18.98 5.20 -20.82
C SER A 207 -19.74 4.58 -21.98
N ILE A 208 -21.01 4.28 -21.76
CA ILE A 208 -21.91 3.68 -22.75
C ILE A 208 -23.09 4.63 -22.95
N ILE A 209 -23.39 4.94 -24.21
CA ILE A 209 -24.40 5.90 -24.62
C ILE A 209 -25.31 5.23 -25.64
N GLY A 210 -26.62 5.26 -25.41
CA GLY A 210 -27.59 4.77 -26.37
C GLY A 210 -28.91 5.53 -26.32
N PRO A 211 -29.93 5.02 -27.03
CA PRO A 211 -31.21 5.70 -27.19
C PRO A 211 -31.95 5.95 -25.86
N SER A 212 -31.74 5.09 -24.87
CA SER A 212 -32.39 5.12 -23.56
C SER A 212 -31.61 5.91 -22.50
N GLY A 213 -30.41 6.43 -22.83
CA GLY A 213 -29.59 7.22 -21.91
C GLY A 213 -28.11 6.86 -21.98
N SER A 214 -27.36 7.35 -20.99
CA SER A 214 -25.94 7.09 -20.82
C SER A 214 -25.65 6.58 -19.42
N TRP A 215 -24.69 5.66 -19.30
CA TRP A 215 -24.18 5.18 -18.02
C TRP A 215 -22.69 4.92 -18.11
N SER A 216 -22.03 4.83 -16.96
CA SER A 216 -20.59 4.59 -16.88
C SER A 216 -20.23 3.70 -15.71
N PHE A 217 -19.07 3.07 -15.80
CA PHE A 217 -18.46 2.31 -14.72
C PHE A 217 -16.94 2.44 -14.79
N ASP A 218 -16.30 2.26 -13.64
CA ASP A 218 -14.86 2.24 -13.51
C ASP A 218 -14.38 0.80 -13.38
N ILE A 219 -13.33 0.43 -14.12
CA ILE A 219 -12.68 -0.87 -13.99
C ILE A 219 -11.71 -0.81 -12.83
N THR A 220 -11.98 -1.56 -11.76
CA THR A 220 -11.22 -1.52 -10.50
C THR A 220 -10.16 -2.61 -10.40
N ASP A 221 -10.35 -3.73 -11.10
CA ASP A 221 -9.37 -4.81 -11.24
C ASP A 221 -9.57 -5.54 -12.57
N ALA A 222 -8.52 -6.17 -13.08
CA ALA A 222 -8.56 -6.93 -14.33
C ALA A 222 -7.38 -7.91 -14.47
N ASP A 223 -7.68 -9.05 -15.09
CA ASP A 223 -6.68 -9.90 -15.74
C ASP A 223 -7.00 -10.09 -17.23
N ASN A 224 -6.37 -11.04 -17.91
CA ASN A 224 -6.62 -11.27 -19.34
C ASN A 224 -8.10 -11.57 -19.67
N ASN A 225 -8.82 -12.23 -18.75
CA ASN A 225 -10.15 -12.76 -18.93
C ASN A 225 -11.13 -12.41 -17.81
N THR A 226 -10.74 -11.66 -16.79
CA THR A 226 -11.63 -11.18 -15.73
C THR A 226 -11.57 -9.66 -15.60
N MET A 227 -12.66 -9.08 -15.09
CA MET A 227 -12.80 -7.66 -14.86
C MET A 227 -13.68 -7.43 -13.64
N SER A 228 -13.25 -6.56 -12.73
CA SER A 228 -14.08 -6.02 -11.65
C SER A 228 -14.44 -4.58 -11.96
N THR A 229 -15.68 -4.21 -11.72
CA THR A 229 -16.21 -2.89 -12.07
C THR A 229 -16.95 -2.26 -10.92
N LEU A 230 -16.96 -0.93 -10.87
CA LEU A 230 -17.69 -0.12 -9.91
C LEU A 230 -18.65 0.81 -10.66
N PHE A 231 -19.94 0.75 -10.36
CA PHE A 231 -20.96 1.61 -10.94
C PHE A 231 -21.31 2.72 -9.96
N ASP A 232 -20.95 3.97 -10.25
CA ASP A 232 -21.32 5.16 -9.43
C ASP A 232 -21.13 4.98 -7.90
N GLY A 233 -20.09 4.28 -7.46
CA GLY A 233 -19.81 4.03 -6.05
C GLY A 233 -20.66 2.94 -5.38
N SER A 234 -21.39 2.13 -6.16
CA SER A 234 -22.10 0.94 -5.70
C SER A 234 -21.15 -0.22 -5.34
N GLU A 235 -21.69 -1.41 -5.08
CA GLU A 235 -20.88 -2.62 -4.93
C GLU A 235 -20.10 -2.95 -6.21
N THR A 236 -18.91 -3.54 -6.01
CA THR A 236 -18.08 -4.08 -7.09
C THR A 236 -18.77 -5.27 -7.74
N GLN A 237 -18.79 -5.30 -9.07
CA GLN A 237 -19.30 -6.42 -9.86
C GLN A 237 -18.18 -7.06 -10.65
N ASP A 238 -18.08 -8.40 -10.54
CA ASP A 238 -17.07 -9.20 -11.22
C ASP A 238 -17.63 -9.83 -12.50
N PHE A 239 -16.82 -9.80 -13.55
CA PHE A 239 -17.11 -10.31 -14.87
C PHE A 239 -16.01 -11.25 -15.34
N ARG A 240 -16.41 -12.23 -16.16
CA ARG A 240 -15.51 -13.05 -16.95
C ARG A 240 -15.73 -12.80 -18.44
N ARG A 241 -14.68 -12.93 -19.22
CA ARG A 241 -14.73 -12.91 -20.68
C ARG A 241 -15.24 -14.25 -21.18
N CYS A 242 -16.11 -14.20 -22.18
CA CYS A 242 -16.56 -15.38 -22.91
C CYS A 242 -15.46 -15.93 -23.80
N ALA A 243 -15.27 -17.25 -23.78
CA ALA A 243 -14.41 -17.94 -24.72
C ALA A 243 -15.06 -18.00 -26.11
N PRO A 244 -14.26 -18.05 -27.20
CA PRO A 244 -14.81 -18.17 -28.56
C PRO A 244 -15.78 -19.33 -28.77
N SER A 245 -15.55 -20.47 -28.11
CA SER A 245 -16.42 -21.65 -28.17
C SER A 245 -17.79 -21.43 -27.54
N GLU A 246 -17.88 -20.59 -26.50
CA GLU A 246 -19.15 -20.26 -25.82
C GLU A 246 -20.02 -19.32 -26.69
N ILE A 247 -19.39 -18.55 -27.58
CA ILE A 247 -20.07 -17.60 -28.47
C ILE A 247 -20.64 -18.31 -29.70
N GLN A 248 -19.94 -19.32 -30.24
CA GLN A 248 -20.31 -20.02 -31.47
C GLN A 248 -21.47 -21.02 -31.30
N ALA A 249 -21.69 -21.54 -30.09
CA ALA A 249 -22.75 -22.51 -29.81
C ALA A 249 -24.18 -22.00 -30.06
N ALA A 250 -24.38 -20.69 -30.32
CA ALA A 250 -25.68 -20.12 -30.72
C ALA A 250 -25.94 -20.04 -32.23
N VAL A 251 -24.96 -20.37 -33.09
CA VAL A 251 -25.13 -20.29 -34.56
C VAL A 251 -25.60 -21.62 -35.17
N GLN A 252 -25.55 -22.72 -34.42
CA GLN A 252 -26.14 -24.00 -34.82
C GLN A 252 -27.52 -24.17 -34.17
N THR A 253 -28.53 -23.48 -34.71
CA THR A 253 -29.87 -24.06 -34.76
C THR A 253 -29.79 -25.24 -35.74
N ASP A 254 -30.13 -26.43 -35.26
CA ASP A 254 -30.37 -27.59 -36.11
C ASP A 254 -31.32 -27.22 -37.27
N PRO A 255 -31.04 -27.61 -38.52
CA PRO A 255 -32.04 -27.51 -39.57
C PRO A 255 -33.18 -28.50 -39.25
N GLU A 256 -34.41 -27.99 -39.28
CA GLU A 256 -35.64 -28.77 -39.30
C GLU A 256 -35.47 -30.03 -40.17
N THR A 257 -35.63 -31.21 -39.58
CA THR A 257 -36.09 -32.37 -40.35
C THR A 257 -37.60 -32.45 -40.15
N ASP A 258 -38.30 -31.69 -40.99
CA ASP A 258 -39.69 -31.91 -41.33
C ASP A 258 -39.80 -33.32 -41.96
N THR A 259 -40.19 -34.31 -41.16
CA THR A 259 -40.71 -35.57 -41.66
C THR A 259 -42.21 -35.60 -41.45
N THR A 260 -42.92 -34.95 -42.36
CA THR A 260 -44.28 -35.33 -42.75
C THR A 260 -44.23 -36.60 -43.60
N PRO A 261 -44.97 -37.67 -43.28
CA PRO A 261 -45.37 -38.66 -44.27
C PRO A 261 -46.71 -38.21 -44.88
N SER A 262 -46.67 -37.67 -46.08
CA SER A 262 -47.81 -37.72 -47.01
C SER A 262 -47.76 -39.05 -47.74
N ASP A 263 -48.62 -39.98 -47.35
CA ASP A 263 -49.00 -41.12 -48.17
C ASP A 263 -50.42 -40.87 -48.72
N ASP A 264 -50.50 -40.20 -49.86
CA ASP A 264 -51.65 -40.32 -50.77
C ASP A 264 -51.15 -40.96 -52.06
N ALA A 265 -51.55 -42.21 -52.26
CA ALA A 265 -51.27 -42.99 -53.45
C ALA A 265 -52.19 -42.59 -54.62
N PRO A 266 -51.71 -42.65 -55.88
CA PRO A 266 -52.49 -42.27 -57.05
C PRO A 266 -53.53 -43.32 -57.48
N SER A 267 -54.62 -42.81 -58.05
CA SER A 267 -55.77 -43.52 -58.64
C SER A 267 -55.41 -44.50 -59.77
N GLY A 268 -56.21 -45.58 -59.89
CA GLY A 268 -56.28 -46.45 -61.08
C GLY A 268 -57.31 -47.59 -61.00
N ASP A 269 -58.48 -47.35 -61.60
CA ASP A 269 -59.43 -48.26 -62.29
C ASP A 269 -60.28 -49.37 -61.60
N THR A 270 -61.57 -49.02 -61.39
CA THR A 270 -62.89 -49.62 -61.81
C THR A 270 -63.14 -51.16 -61.89
N PRO A 271 -64.39 -51.71 -61.71
CA PRO A 271 -65.66 -51.21 -62.29
C PRO A 271 -66.96 -51.34 -61.44
N MET A 272 -68.06 -50.77 -61.98
CA MET A 272 -69.46 -50.85 -61.52
C MET A 272 -69.99 -52.30 -61.37
N PRO A 273 -71.11 -52.48 -60.63
CA PRO A 273 -72.33 -52.90 -61.34
C PRO A 273 -73.60 -52.13 -60.95
N SER A 274 -74.49 -52.10 -61.94
CA SER A 274 -75.80 -51.46 -62.00
C SER A 274 -76.86 -52.12 -61.11
N MET A 275 -77.89 -51.35 -60.77
CA MET A 275 -79.12 -51.80 -60.13
C MET A 275 -79.82 -52.94 -60.88
N GLY A 276 -80.44 -53.82 -60.08
CA GLY A 276 -81.66 -54.57 -60.35
C GLY A 276 -82.45 -54.67 -59.06
#